data_AF-A0A257HJR8-F1
#
_entry.id   AF-A0A257HJR8-F1
#
_cell.length_a   1.000
_cell.length_b   1.000
_cell.length_c   1.000
_cell.angle_alpha   90.00
_cell.angle_beta   90.00
_cell.angle_gamma   90.00
#
_symmetry.space_group_name_H-M   'P 1'
#
loop_
_entity.id
_entity.type
_entity.pdbx_description
1 polymer ?
#
loop_
_entity_poly.entity_id
_entity_poly.type
_entity_poly.pdbx_seq_one_letter_code
_entity_poly.pdbx_strand_id
1 'polypeptide(L)' 'MSNNLAEALPEEITRVREIQDMFKELRQFPNTIVEPQIAMIERDIQAAIKACADGDVVEMLRAYQALKGWSE' A
#
# COMPACT_ATOMS: atom_id res chain seq x y z
N MET A 1 -5.04 13.89 -11.34
CA MET A 1 -5.92 13.72 -10.17
C MET A 1 -7.03 12.79 -10.60
N SER A 2 -7.06 11.59 -10.04
CA SER A 2 -8.17 10.66 -10.22
C SER A 2 -9.48 11.26 -9.71
N ASN A 3 -10.57 11.06 -10.47
CA ASN A 3 -11.86 11.68 -10.17
C ASN A 3 -12.77 10.79 -9.32
N ASN A 4 -12.37 9.54 -9.08
CA ASN A 4 -13.15 8.58 -8.30
C ASN A 4 -12.24 7.55 -7.60
N LEU A 5 -12.82 6.83 -6.64
CA LEU A 5 -12.10 5.83 -5.84
C LEU A 5 -11.61 4.63 -6.67
N ALA A 6 -12.32 4.26 -7.73
CA ALA A 6 -11.95 3.12 -8.57
C ALA A 6 -10.65 3.38 -9.35
N GLU A 7 -10.33 4.64 -9.64
CA GLU A 7 -9.06 5.07 -10.23
C GLU A 7 -8.01 5.36 -9.15
N ALA A 8 -8.41 6.08 -8.09
CA ALA A 8 -7.49 6.54 -7.05
C ALA A 8 -6.88 5.40 -6.23
N LEU A 9 -7.63 4.33 -5.95
CA LEU A 9 -7.14 3.22 -5.13
C LEU A 9 -6.05 2.41 -5.85
N PRO A 10 -6.20 2.00 -7.13
CA PRO A 10 -5.10 1.40 -7.90
C PRO A 10 -3.85 2.27 -8.02
N GLU A 11 -3.99 3.58 -8.22
CA GLU A 11 -2.86 4.52 -8.24
C GLU A 11 -2.13 4.52 -6.89
N GLU A 12 -2.87 4.56 -5.79
CA GLU A 12 -2.32 4.55 -4.44
C GLU A 12 -1.64 3.22 -4.09
N ILE A 13 -2.21 2.09 -4.52
CA ILE A 13 -1.54 0.78 -4.42
C ILE A 13 -0.18 0.81 -5.12
N THR A 14 -0.11 1.45 -6.29
CA THR A 14 1.14 1.57 -7.06
C THR A 14 2.16 2.42 -6.31
N ARG A 15 1.75 3.60 -5.81
CA ARG A 15 2.60 4.47 -4.97
C ARG A 15 3.15 3.74 -3.74
N VAL A 16 2.31 2.99 -3.03
CA VAL A 16 2.74 2.28 -1.82
C VAL A 16 3.65 1.09 -2.15
N ARG A 17 3.51 0.47 -3.34
CA ARG A 17 4.49 -0.52 -3.82
C ARG A 17 5.87 0.09 -4.02
N GLU A 18 5.96 1.31 -4.53
CA GLU A 18 7.25 2.02 -4.68
C GLU A 18 7.89 2.27 -3.30
N ILE A 19 7.11 2.68 -2.31
CA ILE A 19 7.60 2.80 -0.91
C ILE A 19 8.07 1.44 -0.38
N GLN A 20 7.32 0.36 -0.63
CA GLN A 20 7.70 -0.98 -0.23
C GLN A 20 9.05 -1.37 -0.86
N ASP A 21 9.27 -1.03 -2.12
CA ASP A 21 10.51 -1.32 -2.83
C ASP A 21 11.68 -0.52 -2.26
N MET A 22 11.49 0.75 -1.86
CA MET A 22 12.49 1.50 -1.10
C MET A 22 12.86 0.79 0.21
N PHE A 23 11.89 0.30 0.99
CA PHE A 23 12.18 -0.49 2.19
C PHE A 23 12.93 -1.79 1.87
N LYS A 24 12.63 -2.46 0.75
CA LYS A 24 13.37 -3.65 0.31
C LYS A 24 14.82 -3.32 -0.06
N GLU A 25 15.08 -2.16 -0.68
CA GLU A 25 16.44 -1.70 -0.99
C GLU A 25 17.28 -1.49 0.27
N LEU A 26 16.65 -1.08 1.38
CA LEU A 26 17.35 -0.88 2.65
C LEU A 26 17.86 -2.18 3.30
N ARG A 27 17.38 -3.36 2.84
CA ARG A 27 17.85 -4.68 3.31
C ARG A 27 19.36 -4.89 3.16
N GLN A 28 19.98 -4.18 2.22
CA GLN A 28 21.42 -4.30 1.97
C GLN A 28 22.28 -3.66 3.07
N PHE A 29 21.71 -2.78 3.89
CA PHE A 29 22.45 -2.08 4.94
C PHE A 29 22.52 -2.91 6.22
N PRO A 30 23.72 -3.14 6.78
CA PRO A 30 23.88 -3.90 8.01
C PRO A 30 23.21 -3.20 9.19
N ASN A 31 22.59 -3.99 10.07
CA ASN A 31 21.83 -3.54 11.25
C ASN A 31 20.51 -2.79 10.97
N THR A 32 20.05 -2.72 9.72
CA THR A 32 18.72 -2.17 9.39
C THR A 32 17.65 -3.26 9.45
N ILE A 33 16.58 -3.05 10.22
CA ILE A 33 15.45 -3.97 10.33
C ILE A 33 14.26 -3.38 9.56
N VAL A 34 13.94 -3.95 8.40
CA VAL A 34 12.83 -3.48 7.54
C VAL A 34 11.70 -4.50 7.38
N GLU A 35 11.92 -5.77 7.72
CA GLU A 35 10.94 -6.84 7.49
C GLU A 35 9.57 -6.60 8.14
N PRO A 36 9.46 -6.10 9.39
CA PRO A 36 8.15 -5.79 9.97
C PRO A 36 7.39 -4.74 9.16
N GLN A 37 8.10 -3.72 8.68
CA GLN A 37 7.51 -2.63 7.89
C GLN A 37 7.03 -3.14 6.53
N ILE A 38 7.87 -3.92 5.83
CA ILE A 38 7.54 -4.53 4.53
C ILE A 38 6.31 -5.44 4.67
N ALA A 39 6.22 -6.21 5.76
CA ALA A 39 5.09 -7.10 6.02
C ALA A 39 3.79 -6.33 6.30
N MET A 40 3.85 -5.21 7.02
CA MET A 40 2.69 -4.34 7.23
C MET A 40 2.21 -3.69 5.94
N ILE A 41 3.15 -3.17 5.13
CA ILE A 41 2.83 -2.59 3.82
C ILE A 41 2.18 -3.64 2.90
N GLU A 42 2.75 -4.84 2.83
CA GLU A 42 2.19 -5.93 2.01
C GLU A 42 0.76 -6.28 2.45
N ARG A 43 0.51 -6.37 3.76
CA ARG A 43 -0.83 -6.63 4.29
C ARG A 43 -1.85 -5.59 3.81
N ASP A 44 -1.51 -4.31 3.88
CA ASP A 44 -2.43 -3.23 3.50
C ASP A 44 -2.66 -3.20 1.98
N ILE A 45 -1.62 -3.45 1.19
CA ILE A 45 -1.73 -3.61 -0.28
C ILE A 45 -2.68 -4.78 -0.61
N GLN A 46 -2.53 -5.93 0.04
CA GLN A 46 -3.37 -7.09 -0.22
C GLN A 46 -4.83 -6.85 0.19
N ALA A 47 -5.06 -6.14 1.30
CA ALA A 47 -6.40 -5.72 1.70
C ALA A 47 -7.05 -4.80 0.65
N ALA A 48 -6.29 -3.85 0.10
CA ALA A 48 -6.74 -2.96 -0.95
C ALA A 48 -7.08 -3.70 -2.26
N ILE A 49 -6.21 -4.62 -2.69
CA ILE A 49 -6.44 -5.45 -3.89
C ILE A 49 -7.70 -6.28 -3.72
N LYS A 50 -7.88 -6.91 -2.54
CA LYS A 50 -9.08 -7.69 -2.23
C LYS A 50 -10.34 -6.83 -2.28
N ALA A 51 -10.34 -5.65 -1.65
CA ALA A 51 -11.48 -4.75 -1.65
C ALA A 51 -11.86 -4.30 -3.08
N CYS A 52 -10.87 -4.03 -3.94
CA CYS A 52 -11.10 -3.76 -5.36
C CYS A 52 -11.75 -4.94 -6.09
N ALA A 53 -11.27 -6.16 -5.85
CA ALA A 53 -11.78 -7.37 -6.51
C ALA A 53 -13.21 -7.71 -6.06
N ASP A 54 -13.52 -7.49 -4.78
CA ASP A 54 -14.85 -7.76 -4.21
C ASP A 54 -15.86 -6.65 -4.55
N GLY A 55 -15.40 -5.48 -4.99
CA GLY A 55 -16.25 -4.32 -5.32
C GLY A 55 -16.89 -3.63 -4.11
N ASP A 56 -16.40 -3.92 -2.89
CA ASP A 56 -16.89 -3.33 -1.66
C ASP A 56 -16.35 -1.91 -1.49
N VAL A 57 -17.15 -0.91 -1.86
CA VAL A 57 -16.77 0.50 -1.83
C VAL A 57 -16.39 0.99 -0.42
N VAL A 58 -16.97 0.42 0.65
CA VAL A 58 -16.63 0.81 2.02
C VAL A 58 -15.25 0.29 2.39
N GLU A 59 -14.96 -0.96 2.07
CA GLU A 59 -13.61 -1.54 2.29
C GLU A 59 -12.57 -0.89 1.39
N MET A 60 -12.93 -0.53 0.15
CA MET A 60 -12.05 0.24 -0.74
C MET A 60 -11.69 1.60 -0.13
N LEU A 61 -12.64 2.33 0.47
CA LEU A 61 -12.37 3.60 1.14
C LEU A 61 -11.46 3.42 2.35
N ARG A 62 -11.69 2.38 3.16
CA ARG A 62 -10.85 2.07 4.33
C ARG A 62 -9.43 1.73 3.91
N ALA A 63 -9.27 0.86 2.92
CA ALA A 63 -7.97 0.48 2.38
C ALA A 63 -7.25 1.69 1.78
N TYR A 64 -7.96 2.54 1.03
CA TYR A 64 -7.38 3.78 0.50
C TYR A 64 -6.83 4.69 1.61
N GLN A 65 -7.58 4.90 2.68
CA GLN A 65 -7.10 5.72 3.81
C GLN A 65 -5.92 5.09 4.55
N ALA A 66 -5.92 3.75 4.70
CA ALA A 66 -4.77 3.04 5.28
C ALA A 66 -3.51 3.23 4.43
N LEU A 67 -3.63 3.09 3.09
CA LEU A 67 -2.51 3.25 2.18
C LEU A 67 -1.93 4.67 2.20
N LYS A 68 -2.77 5.70 2.34
CA LYS A 68 -2.32 7.09 2.51
C LYS A 68 -1.52 7.33 3.79
N GLY A 69 -1.62 6.43 4.78
CA GLY A 69 -0.82 6.45 5.99
C GLY A 69 0.66 6.09 5.77
N TRP A 70 0.99 5.46 4.63
CA TRP A 70 2.37 5.17 4.27
C TRP A 70 3.02 6.38 3.60
N SER A 71 4.03 6.95 4.26
CA SER A 71 4.93 7.96 3.70
C SER A 71 6.37 7.46 3.75
N GLU A 72 7.23 8.10 2.94
CA GLU A 72 8.68 8.11 3.17
C GLU A 72 9.04 8.73 4.52
#